data_AF-A0A7Y2AKF8-F1
#
_entry.id   AF-A0A7Y2AKF8-F1
#
_cell.length_a   1.000
_cell.length_b   1.000
_cell.length_c   1.000
_cell.angle_alpha   90.00
_cell.angle_beta   90.00
_cell.angle_gamma   90.00
#
_symmetry.space_group_name_H-M   'P 1'
#
loop_
_entity.id
_entity.type
_entity.pdbx_description
1 polymer ?
#
loop_
_entity_poly.entity_id
_entity_poly.type
_entity_poly.pdbx_seq_one_letter_code
_entity_poly.pdbx_strand_id
1 'polypeptide(L)'
;MSKGGKPNRGVFDVERIREIVELMEQHDLNEVDLQQGDDKIKLKRGAEMVPMAAAPSYAPPPPPAAGGSSATPAAASGQDDGTITINAPMVGTFYIKPNPESDAFVQVGSVVNEETVVCIVEAMKVFNEIPAECRGTIVEILAEDQQPVDFGKPLFRVKPSA
;
A
#
# COMPACT_ATOMS: atom_id res chain seq x y z
N MET A 1 0.13 57.42 13.62
CA MET A 1 -0.11 56.07 14.19
C MET A 1 0.03 55.03 13.09
N SER A 2 1.03 54.17 13.23
CA SER A 2 1.42 53.10 12.31
C SER A 2 0.33 52.05 12.13
N LYS A 3 -0.12 51.79 10.90
CA LYS A 3 -0.81 50.54 10.57
C LYS A 3 0.28 49.51 10.25
N GLY A 4 0.59 48.67 11.24
CA GLY A 4 1.55 47.58 11.12
C GLY A 4 1.17 46.65 9.97
N GLY A 5 2.09 46.48 9.03
CA GLY A 5 1.98 45.47 7.98
C GLY A 5 1.87 44.09 8.63
N LYS A 6 0.90 43.30 8.18
CA LYS A 6 0.74 41.90 8.61
C LYS A 6 2.05 41.17 8.28
N PRO A 7 2.70 40.49 9.23
CA PRO A 7 3.92 39.75 8.93
C PRO A 7 3.58 38.67 7.90
N ASN A 8 4.46 38.50 6.92
CA ASN A 8 4.38 37.46 5.91
C ASN A 8 4.37 36.09 6.62
N ARG A 9 3.18 35.51 6.85
CA ARG A 9 3.05 34.21 7.53
C ARG A 9 3.55 33.13 6.59
N GLY A 10 4.78 32.68 6.81
CA GLY A 10 5.36 31.54 6.12
C GLY A 10 4.50 30.29 6.31
N VAL A 11 4.65 29.32 5.41
CA VAL A 11 3.88 28.05 5.45
C VAL A 11 4.17 27.26 6.74
N PHE A 12 5.31 27.52 7.38
CA PHE A 12 5.77 26.88 8.63
C PHE A 12 5.49 27.71 9.90
N ASP A 13 4.60 28.71 9.83
CA ASP A 13 4.21 29.47 11.02
C ASP A 13 3.48 28.58 12.04
N VAL A 14 3.78 28.76 13.33
CA VAL A 14 3.22 27.93 14.41
C VAL A 14 1.70 28.00 14.47
N GLU A 15 1.09 29.15 14.16
CA GLU A 15 -0.37 29.29 14.13
C GLU A 15 -0.96 28.48 12.96
N ARG A 16 -0.27 28.44 11.82
CA ARG A 16 -0.68 27.68 10.65
C ARG A 16 -0.52 26.17 10.85
N ILE A 17 0.57 25.75 11.50
CA ILE A 17 0.77 24.33 11.85
C ILE A 17 -0.35 23.85 12.79
N ARG A 18 -0.79 24.69 13.74
CA ARG A 18 -1.95 24.37 14.59
C ARG A 18 -3.24 24.22 13.80
N GLU A 19 -3.52 25.14 12.89
CA GLU A 19 -4.68 25.06 12.00
C GLU A 19 -4.64 23.77 11.15
N ILE A 20 -3.46 23.38 10.65
CA ILE A 20 -3.29 22.12 9.91
C ILE A 20 -3.57 20.92 10.81
N VAL A 21 -3.08 20.91 12.05
CA VAL A 21 -3.35 19.81 13.01
C VAL A 21 -4.84 19.71 13.34
N GLU A 22 -5.53 20.83 13.55
CA GLU A 22 -6.99 20.87 13.76
C GLU A 22 -7.75 20.36 12.53
N LEU A 23 -7.37 20.79 11.33
CA LEU A 23 -7.95 20.31 10.07
C LEU A 23 -7.67 18.83 9.86
N MET A 24 -6.46 18.37 10.20
CA MET A 24 -6.17 16.95 10.19
C MET A 24 -7.21 16.25 11.08
N GLU A 25 -7.47 16.70 12.32
CA GLU A 25 -8.38 16.05 13.26
C GLU A 25 -9.82 16.04 12.73
N GLN A 26 -10.29 17.18 12.24
CA GLN A 26 -11.64 17.33 11.67
C GLN A 26 -11.88 16.45 10.45
N HIS A 27 -10.86 16.21 9.64
CA HIS A 27 -10.95 15.46 8.38
C HIS A 27 -10.34 14.05 8.43
N ASP A 28 -10.00 13.57 9.63
CA ASP A 28 -9.37 12.28 9.88
C ASP A 28 -8.11 11.99 9.03
N LEU A 29 -7.28 13.02 8.81
CA LEU A 29 -6.04 12.90 8.05
C LEU A 29 -4.90 12.32 8.91
N ASN A 30 -4.21 11.31 8.36
CA ASN A 30 -3.09 10.65 9.03
C ASN A 30 -1.73 11.31 8.76
N GLU A 31 -1.53 11.91 7.60
CA GLU A 31 -0.26 12.50 7.18
C GLU A 31 -0.47 13.76 6.33
N VAL A 32 0.37 14.78 6.57
CA VAL A 32 0.45 16.00 5.75
C VAL A 32 1.92 16.31 5.50
N ASP A 33 2.31 16.45 4.23
CA ASP A 33 3.65 16.85 3.80
C ASP A 33 3.58 18.24 3.15
N LEU A 34 4.33 19.22 3.67
CA LEU A 34 4.37 20.58 3.15
C LEU A 34 5.80 20.91 2.72
N GLN A 35 5.92 21.43 1.51
CA GLN A 35 7.20 21.85 0.92
C GLN A 35 7.09 23.28 0.39
N GLN A 36 8.06 24.12 0.74
CA GLN A 36 8.18 25.49 0.21
C GLN A 36 9.66 25.80 -0.03
N GLY A 37 10.07 25.82 -1.30
CA GLY A 37 11.49 25.94 -1.65
C GLY A 37 12.29 24.73 -1.14
N ASP A 38 13.32 25.01 -0.35
CA ASP A 38 14.17 23.99 0.29
C ASP A 38 13.61 23.51 1.64
N ASP A 39 12.60 24.18 2.19
CA ASP A 39 12.01 23.83 3.48
C ASP A 39 10.92 22.75 3.32
N LYS A 40 10.95 21.75 4.19
CA LYS A 40 10.00 20.62 4.21
C LYS A 40 9.59 20.27 5.63
N ILE A 41 8.28 20.07 5.85
CA ILE A 41 7.73 19.57 7.12
C ILE A 41 6.73 18.44 6.85
N LYS A 42 6.84 17.36 7.62
CA LYS A 42 5.91 16.25 7.59
C LYS A 42 5.23 16.14 8.95
N LEU A 43 3.90 16.21 8.96
CA LEU A 43 3.04 16.04 10.13
C LEU A 43 2.39 14.67 10.03
N LYS A 44 2.48 13.88 11.11
CA LYS A 44 1.86 12.54 11.21
C LYS A 44 1.02 12.45 12.47
N ARG A 45 -0.14 11.81 12.36
CA ARG A 45 -0.98 11.43 13.49
C ARG A 45 -0.60 10.02 13.97
N GLY A 46 -0.42 9.89 15.28
CA GLY A 46 -0.13 8.61 15.92
C GLY A 46 1.36 8.41 16.21
N ALA A 47 1.65 7.48 17.11
CA ALA A 47 3.03 7.10 17.42
C ALA A 47 3.62 6.33 16.25
N GLU A 48 4.82 6.70 15.82
CA GLU A 48 5.67 5.83 15.00
C GLU A 48 5.92 4.57 15.83
N MET A 49 5.21 3.48 15.51
CA MET A 49 5.48 2.19 16.10
C MET A 49 6.82 1.72 15.56
N VAL A 50 7.88 2.10 16.27
CA VAL A 50 9.21 1.52 16.08
C VAL A 50 9.04 0.01 16.26
N PRO A 51 9.36 -0.83 15.27
CA PRO A 51 9.31 -2.27 15.47
C PRO A 51 10.34 -2.61 16.56
N MET A 52 9.83 -2.95 17.73
CA MET A 52 10.61 -3.49 18.84
C MET A 52 11.21 -4.81 18.34
N ALA A 53 12.51 -4.82 18.07
CA ALA A 53 13.24 -6.03 17.73
C ALA A 53 13.03 -7.06 18.86
N ALA A 54 12.33 -8.14 18.56
CA ALA A 54 12.12 -9.25 19.48
C ALA A 54 13.48 -9.89 19.78
N ALA A 55 13.85 -9.96 21.07
CA ALA A 55 15.02 -10.68 21.53
C ALA A 55 14.90 -12.17 21.18
N PRO A 56 16.01 -12.86 20.85
CA PRO A 56 15.97 -14.28 20.55
C PRO A 56 15.56 -15.05 21.79
N SER A 57 14.37 -15.66 21.74
CA SER A 57 13.89 -16.60 22.74
C SER A 57 14.49 -17.96 22.45
N TYR A 58 15.21 -18.52 23.42
CA TYR A 58 15.68 -19.90 23.37
C TYR A 58 14.48 -20.85 23.36
N ALA A 59 14.38 -21.64 22.29
CA ALA A 59 13.34 -22.64 22.13
C ALA A 59 13.50 -23.78 23.16
N PRO A 60 12.42 -24.19 23.85
CA PRO A 60 12.40 -25.46 24.58
C PRO A 60 12.38 -26.65 23.58
N PRO A 61 12.91 -27.82 23.95
CA PRO A 61 12.94 -28.99 23.08
C PRO A 61 11.52 -29.51 22.78
N PRO A 62 11.29 -30.10 21.58
CA PRO A 62 9.95 -30.50 21.15
C PRO A 62 9.47 -31.77 21.88
N PRO A 63 8.20 -31.82 22.32
CA PRO A 63 7.50 -33.07 22.58
C PRO A 63 7.02 -33.71 21.26
N PRO A 64 6.82 -35.05 21.23
CA PRO A 64 6.49 -35.78 20.02
C PRO A 64 5.05 -35.52 19.53
N ALA A 65 4.89 -35.59 18.21
CA ALA A 65 3.72 -35.21 17.44
C ALA A 65 2.48 -36.10 17.64
N ALA A 66 1.30 -35.47 17.70
CA ALA A 66 0.03 -35.98 17.20
C ALA A 66 -0.85 -34.77 16.84
N GLY A 67 -1.42 -34.78 15.63
CA GLY A 67 -1.87 -33.58 14.91
C GLY A 67 -3.17 -32.91 15.37
N GLY A 68 -3.49 -31.82 14.67
CA GLY A 68 -4.81 -31.20 14.69
C GLY A 68 -4.80 -29.67 14.68
N SER A 69 -4.61 -29.10 13.49
CA SER A 69 -5.13 -27.81 13.01
C SER A 69 -4.93 -26.53 13.85
N SER A 70 -3.96 -25.72 13.44
CA SER A 70 -4.04 -24.26 13.57
C SER A 70 -3.78 -23.64 12.20
N ALA A 71 -4.71 -22.79 11.78
CA ALA A 71 -4.67 -22.06 10.52
C ALA A 71 -3.51 -21.07 10.51
N THR A 72 -2.39 -21.48 9.93
CA THR A 72 -1.33 -20.60 9.43
C THR A 72 -1.83 -19.99 8.12
N PRO A 73 -1.61 -18.69 7.85
CA PRO A 73 -1.91 -18.11 6.54
C PRO A 73 -1.23 -18.96 5.46
N ALA A 74 -2.04 -19.45 4.52
CA ALA A 74 -1.57 -20.23 3.40
C ALA A 74 -0.60 -19.39 2.57
N ALA A 75 0.69 -19.53 2.83
CA ALA A 75 1.68 -19.45 1.77
C ALA A 75 1.28 -20.55 0.79
N ALA A 76 0.56 -20.17 -0.27
CA ALA A 76 0.24 -21.07 -1.36
C ALA A 76 1.57 -21.47 -2.01
N SER A 77 2.08 -22.62 -1.59
CA SER A 77 3.09 -23.38 -2.30
C SER A 77 2.50 -23.85 -3.63
N GLY A 78 2.45 -22.96 -4.61
CA GLY A 78 2.45 -23.33 -6.02
C GLY A 78 3.89 -23.53 -6.48
N GLN A 79 4.13 -24.50 -7.36
CA GLN A 79 5.44 -24.89 -7.88
C GLN A 79 6.39 -23.70 -8.09
N ASP A 80 7.59 -23.82 -7.54
CA ASP A 80 8.66 -22.82 -7.58
C ASP A 80 9.26 -22.76 -9.00
N ASP A 81 8.55 -22.12 -9.93
CA ASP A 81 9.04 -21.72 -11.27
C ASP A 81 9.83 -20.38 -11.20
N GLY A 82 10.23 -19.96 -9.99
CA GLY A 82 10.87 -18.66 -9.75
C GLY A 82 9.96 -17.46 -10.00
N THR A 83 8.62 -17.64 -9.93
CA THR A 83 7.64 -16.55 -10.07
C THR A 83 7.00 -16.18 -8.73
N ILE A 84 6.64 -14.92 -8.56
CA ILE A 84 5.89 -14.39 -7.41
C ILE A 84 4.50 -13.92 -7.85
N THR A 85 3.62 -13.61 -6.90
CA THR A 85 2.29 -13.06 -7.20
C THR A 85 2.08 -11.69 -6.59
N ILE A 86 1.35 -10.84 -7.32
CA ILE A 86 0.76 -9.61 -6.78
C ILE A 86 -0.65 -9.98 -6.32
N ASN A 87 -0.96 -9.73 -5.06
CA ASN A 87 -2.20 -10.18 -4.42
C ASN A 87 -3.12 -8.99 -4.10
N ALA A 88 -4.42 -9.25 -3.98
CA ALA A 88 -5.38 -8.22 -3.57
C ALA A 88 -5.14 -7.80 -2.11
N PRO A 89 -4.89 -6.50 -1.83
CA PRO A 89 -4.66 -6.03 -0.45
C PRO A 89 -5.95 -5.80 0.33
N MET A 90 -7.11 -5.93 -0.33
CA MET A 90 -8.43 -5.72 0.26
C MET A 90 -9.49 -6.55 -0.48
N VAL A 91 -10.66 -6.70 0.14
CA VAL A 91 -11.84 -7.28 -0.51
C VAL A 91 -12.50 -6.23 -1.39
N GLY A 92 -12.85 -6.58 -2.62
CA GLY A 92 -13.48 -5.64 -3.55
C GLY A 92 -13.75 -6.21 -4.93
N THR A 93 -14.01 -5.34 -5.90
CA THR A 93 -14.14 -5.68 -7.32
C THR A 93 -12.86 -5.33 -8.06
N PHE A 94 -12.28 -6.29 -8.78
CA PHE A 94 -11.05 -6.09 -9.56
C PHE A 94 -11.36 -5.46 -10.91
N TYR A 95 -10.58 -4.45 -11.29
CA TYR A 95 -10.62 -3.81 -12.61
C TYR A 95 -9.21 -3.74 -13.19
N ILE A 96 -9.06 -4.24 -14.42
CA ILE A 96 -7.76 -4.21 -15.11
C ILE A 96 -7.51 -2.88 -15.84
N LYS A 97 -8.53 -2.03 -15.94
CA LYS A 97 -8.51 -0.75 -16.64
C LYS A 97 -8.84 0.40 -15.68
N PRO A 98 -8.30 1.61 -15.92
CA PRO A 98 -8.66 2.80 -15.14
C PRO A 98 -10.10 3.26 -15.40
N ASN A 99 -10.64 2.97 -16.59
CA ASN A 99 -12.02 3.22 -17.00
C ASN A 99 -12.39 2.33 -18.21
N PRO A 100 -13.67 2.22 -18.59
CA PRO A 100 -14.11 1.30 -19.66
C PRO A 100 -13.48 1.56 -21.04
N GLU A 101 -13.11 2.80 -21.34
CA GLU A 101 -12.64 3.23 -22.67
C GLU A 101 -11.12 3.19 -22.80
N SER A 102 -10.39 3.03 -21.69
CA SER A 102 -8.94 3.01 -21.65
C SER A 102 -8.37 1.60 -21.83
N ASP A 103 -7.08 1.56 -22.15
CA ASP A 103 -6.30 0.33 -22.14
C ASP A 103 -6.11 -0.20 -20.72
N ALA A 104 -5.76 -1.49 -20.62
CA ALA A 104 -5.39 -2.11 -19.36
C ALA A 104 -4.13 -1.45 -18.78
N PHE A 105 -4.05 -1.34 -17.46
CA PHE A 105 -2.84 -0.86 -16.77
C PHE A 105 -1.61 -1.68 -17.17
N VAL A 106 -1.77 -3.01 -17.24
CA VAL A 106 -0.74 -3.96 -17.67
C VAL A 106 -1.34 -5.09 -18.49
N GLN A 107 -0.49 -5.68 -19.31
CA GLN A 107 -0.76 -6.91 -20.08
C GLN A 107 0.35 -7.94 -19.84
N VAL A 108 0.13 -9.20 -20.22
CA VAL A 108 1.20 -10.21 -20.21
C VAL A 108 2.38 -9.72 -21.06
N GLY A 109 3.58 -9.79 -20.49
CA GLY A 109 4.81 -9.22 -21.05
C GLY A 109 5.15 -7.80 -20.56
N SER A 110 4.26 -7.13 -19.81
CA SER A 110 4.55 -5.80 -19.26
C SER A 110 5.61 -5.87 -18.17
N VAL A 111 6.56 -4.93 -18.20
CA VAL A 111 7.57 -4.75 -17.16
C VAL A 111 7.02 -3.81 -16.09
N VAL A 112 7.16 -4.21 -14.82
CA VAL A 112 6.67 -3.45 -13.66
C VAL A 112 7.81 -3.22 -12.66
N ASN A 113 7.70 -2.12 -11.91
CA ASN A 113 8.51 -1.82 -10.72
C ASN A 113 7.58 -1.61 -9.51
N GLU A 114 8.16 -1.38 -8.33
CA GLU A 114 7.43 -1.28 -7.06
C GLU A 114 6.29 -0.24 -7.09
N GLU A 115 6.44 0.84 -7.85
CA GLU A 115 5.48 1.95 -7.94
C GLU A 115 4.49 1.81 -9.11
N THR A 116 4.69 0.83 -10.00
CA THR A 116 3.85 0.67 -11.20
C THR A 116 2.45 0.24 -10.77
N VAL A 117 1.43 1.04 -11.12
CA VAL A 117 0.02 0.68 -10.90
C VAL A 117 -0.39 -0.41 -11.89
N VAL A 118 -0.90 -1.53 -11.36
CA VAL A 118 -1.24 -2.72 -12.17
C VAL A 118 -2.74 -2.97 -12.31
N CYS A 119 -3.55 -2.45 -11.40
CA CYS A 119 -5.01 -2.57 -11.45
C CYS A 119 -5.68 -1.59 -10.48
N ILE A 120 -7.01 -1.59 -10.49
CA ILE A 120 -7.83 -0.98 -9.44
C ILE A 120 -8.61 -2.07 -8.71
N VAL A 121 -8.75 -1.92 -7.39
CA VAL A 121 -9.74 -2.65 -6.59
C VAL A 121 -10.76 -1.67 -6.02
N GLU A 122 -12.03 -1.86 -6.38
CA GLU A 122 -13.13 -1.07 -5.84
C GLU A 122 -13.64 -1.68 -4.53
N ALA A 123 -13.58 -0.91 -3.45
CA ALA A 123 -14.16 -1.28 -2.17
C ALA A 123 -15.05 -0.13 -1.67
N MET A 124 -16.32 -0.42 -1.40
CA MET A 124 -17.27 0.58 -0.88
C MET A 124 -17.35 1.88 -1.71
N LYS A 125 -17.37 1.77 -3.05
CA LYS A 125 -17.35 2.90 -4.01
C LYS A 125 -16.05 3.72 -4.05
N VAL A 126 -14.99 3.24 -3.40
CA VAL A 126 -13.65 3.83 -3.49
C VAL A 126 -12.82 2.96 -4.42
N PHE A 127 -12.24 3.58 -5.45
CA PHE A 127 -11.38 2.93 -6.43
C PHE A 127 -9.93 3.09 -6.01
N ASN A 128 -9.33 2.01 -5.50
CA ASN A 128 -7.96 2.03 -5.02
C ASN A 128 -7.02 1.48 -6.09
N GLU A 129 -6.06 2.30 -6.52
CA GLU A 129 -4.97 1.87 -7.38
C GLU A 129 -4.04 0.92 -6.61
N ILE A 130 -3.70 -0.20 -7.23
CA ILE A 130 -2.84 -1.21 -6.64
C ILE A 130 -1.45 -1.13 -7.30
N PRO A 131 -0.40 -0.74 -6.56
CA PRO A 131 0.98 -0.80 -7.05
C PRO A 131 1.49 -2.25 -7.11
N ALA A 132 2.51 -2.51 -7.92
CA ALA A 132 3.05 -3.85 -8.07
C ALA A 132 3.86 -4.34 -6.85
N GLU A 133 4.48 -3.40 -6.09
CA GLU A 133 5.34 -3.69 -4.92
C GLU A 133 6.50 -4.66 -5.21
N CYS A 134 6.77 -4.94 -6.48
CA CYS A 134 7.83 -5.81 -6.93
C CYS A 134 8.32 -5.40 -8.32
N ARG A 135 9.52 -5.88 -8.68
CA ARG A 135 10.13 -5.62 -9.98
C ARG A 135 10.17 -6.89 -10.82
N GLY A 136 9.68 -6.82 -12.04
CA GLY A 136 9.68 -7.98 -12.93
C GLY A 136 8.82 -7.82 -14.18
N THR A 137 8.41 -8.95 -14.74
CA THR A 137 7.54 -9.01 -15.92
C THR A 137 6.27 -9.77 -15.60
N ILE A 138 5.11 -9.22 -15.95
CA ILE A 138 3.81 -9.91 -15.84
C ILE A 138 3.82 -11.10 -16.79
N VAL A 139 3.67 -12.31 -16.26
CA VAL A 139 3.61 -13.54 -17.05
C VAL A 139 2.21 -14.12 -17.15
N GLU A 140 1.32 -13.77 -16.21
CA GLU A 140 -0.06 -14.24 -16.19
C GLU A 140 -0.95 -13.25 -15.44
N ILE A 141 -2.20 -13.10 -15.90
CA ILE A 141 -3.26 -12.37 -15.20
C ILE A 141 -4.20 -13.42 -14.63
N LEU A 142 -4.33 -13.47 -13.30
CA LEU A 142 -5.00 -14.54 -12.56
C LEU A 142 -6.44 -14.17 -12.14
N ALA A 143 -6.78 -12.88 -12.21
CA ALA A 143 -8.12 -12.36 -11.94
C ALA A 143 -8.80 -11.87 -13.22
N GLU A 144 -10.10 -12.12 -13.35
CA GLU A 144 -10.92 -11.62 -14.45
C GLU A 144 -11.45 -10.22 -14.15
N ASP A 145 -11.51 -9.36 -15.17
CA ASP A 145 -12.04 -8.00 -15.06
C ASP A 145 -13.49 -8.00 -14.52
N GLN A 146 -13.80 -7.04 -13.67
CA GLN A 146 -15.10 -6.85 -13.02
C GLN A 146 -15.54 -8.00 -12.11
N GLN A 147 -14.62 -8.87 -11.67
CA GLN A 147 -14.92 -9.95 -10.74
C GLN A 147 -14.59 -9.58 -9.28
N PRO A 148 -15.32 -10.18 -8.31
CA PRO A 148 -14.98 -10.03 -6.91
C PRO A 148 -13.65 -10.70 -6.57
N VAL A 149 -12.90 -10.06 -5.67
CA VAL A 149 -11.64 -10.55 -5.13
C VAL A 149 -11.64 -10.41 -3.61
N ASP A 150 -11.09 -11.43 -2.95
CA ASP A 150 -10.90 -11.46 -1.50
C ASP A 150 -9.48 -11.02 -1.14
N PHE A 151 -9.27 -10.62 0.11
CA PHE A 151 -7.94 -10.33 0.63
C PHE A 151 -6.97 -11.50 0.39
N GLY A 152 -5.79 -11.19 -0.15
CA GLY A 152 -4.74 -12.17 -0.44
C GLY A 152 -4.97 -12.99 -1.72
N LYS A 153 -6.09 -12.80 -2.44
CA LYS A 153 -6.32 -13.48 -3.72
C LYS A 153 -5.24 -13.06 -4.74
N PRO A 154 -4.53 -14.00 -5.39
CA PRO A 154 -3.58 -13.67 -6.45
C PRO A 154 -4.27 -12.98 -7.63
N LEU A 155 -3.73 -11.84 -8.07
CA LEU A 155 -4.23 -11.05 -9.19
C LEU A 155 -3.35 -11.20 -10.42
N PHE A 156 -2.03 -11.22 -10.22
CA PHE A 156 -1.04 -11.34 -11.28
C PHE A 156 0.07 -12.30 -10.87
N ARG A 157 0.67 -12.97 -11.86
CA ARG A 157 1.94 -13.69 -11.69
C ARG A 157 3.06 -12.89 -12.35
N VAL A 158 4.16 -12.72 -11.64
CA VAL A 158 5.31 -11.94 -12.05
C VAL A 158 6.55 -12.82 -12.04
N LYS A 159 7.34 -12.74 -13.11
CA LYS A 159 8.72 -13.24 -13.12
C LYS A 159 9.64 -12.12 -12.62
N PRO A 160 10.26 -12.24 -11.43
CA PRO A 160 11.12 -11.21 -10.88
C PRO A 160 12.33 -10.94 -11.79
N SER A 161 12.75 -9.69 -11.82
CA SER A 161 14.01 -9.28 -12.45
C SER A 161 14.88 -8.60 -11.39
N ALA A 162 16.15 -9.00 -11.32
CA ALA A 162 17.16 -8.43 -10.42
C ALA A 162 17.33 -6.91 -10.60
#